data_AF-A0A7X5UKN7-F1
#
_entry.id   AF-A0A7X5UKN7-F1
#
_cell.length_a   1.000
_cell.length_b   1.000
_cell.length_c   1.000
_cell.angle_alpha   90.00
_cell.angle_beta   90.00
_cell.angle_gamma   90.00
#
_symmetry.space_group_name_H-M   'P 1'
#
loop_
_entity.id
_entity.type
_entity.pdbx_description
1 polymer ?
#
loop_
_entity_poly.entity_id
_entity_poly.type
_entity_poly.pdbx_seq_one_letter_code
_entity_poly.pdbx_strand_id
1 'polypeptide(L)'
;MYGELAAFLGLRYTPEQTVDRQLEALGYRSSDVRYVIASHTHFDHTGGLHLFPDAEFFVCEGDMRYAYWPDPAGAALFRREDLDAVRGTRWREVPRCDVDVSATAVWSSFSLRGTRPGS
;
A
#
# COMPACT_ATOMS: atom_id res chain seq x y z
N MET A 1 -1.84 -1.75 13.82
CA MET A 1 -1.56 -2.26 12.47
C MET A 1 -2.84 -2.44 11.65
N TYR A 2 -3.96 -2.93 12.20
CA TYR A 2 -5.23 -3.02 11.43
C TYR A 2 -6.53 -2.60 12.18
N GLY A 3 -6.41 -1.98 13.36
CA GLY A 3 -7.57 -1.41 14.10
C GLY A 3 -8.54 -2.42 14.73
N GLU A 4 -9.68 -1.92 15.24
CA GLU A 4 -10.67 -2.71 16.00
C GLU A 4 -11.44 -3.71 15.13
N LEU A 5 -11.75 -3.34 13.87
CA LEU A 5 -12.48 -4.24 12.96
C LEU A 5 -11.68 -5.51 12.65
N ALA A 6 -10.36 -5.43 12.54
CA ALA A 6 -9.50 -6.60 12.38
C ALA A 6 -9.63 -7.57 13.56
N ALA A 7 -9.70 -7.05 14.79
CA ALA A 7 -9.89 -7.86 15.98
C ALA A 7 -11.26 -8.53 16.00
N PHE A 8 -12.31 -7.79 15.63
CA PHE A 8 -13.68 -8.29 15.50
C PHE A 8 -13.81 -9.41 14.46
N LEU A 9 -13.17 -9.26 13.29
CA LEU A 9 -13.15 -10.25 12.22
C LEU A 9 -12.25 -11.46 12.52
N GLY A 10 -11.56 -11.48 13.67
CA GLY A 10 -10.67 -12.56 14.03
C GLY A 10 -9.39 -12.62 13.19
N LEU A 11 -9.02 -11.53 12.51
CA LEU A 11 -7.75 -11.47 11.79
C LEU A 11 -6.59 -11.59 12.80
N ARG A 12 -5.68 -12.50 12.50
CA ARG A 12 -4.48 -12.78 13.30
C ARG A 12 -3.27 -12.72 12.39
N TYR A 13 -2.27 -12.00 12.83
CA TYR A 13 -0.98 -11.89 12.17
C TYR A 13 0.08 -11.69 13.25
N THR A 14 1.28 -12.19 12.99
CA THR A 14 2.45 -11.98 13.85
C THR A 14 3.27 -10.79 13.35
N PRO A 15 4.13 -10.19 14.17
CA PRO A 15 5.05 -9.16 13.73
C PRO A 15 5.93 -9.57 12.54
N GLU A 16 6.19 -10.86 12.35
CA GLU A 16 6.99 -11.38 11.23
C GLU A 16 6.21 -11.39 9.91
N GLN A 17 4.88 -11.38 9.96
CA GLN A 17 4.00 -11.35 8.78
C GLN A 17 3.79 -9.94 8.23
N THR A 18 4.46 -8.94 8.80
CA THR A 18 4.39 -7.55 8.38
C THR A 18 5.21 -7.33 7.12
N VAL A 19 4.77 -6.41 6.25
CA VAL A 19 5.35 -6.26 4.92
C VAL A 19 6.83 -5.85 4.96
N ASP A 20 7.24 -5.03 5.93
CA ASP A 20 8.64 -4.67 6.17
C ASP A 20 9.49 -5.89 6.53
N ARG A 21 9.00 -6.77 7.41
CA ARG A 21 9.72 -8.02 7.77
C ARG A 21 9.77 -9.02 6.62
N GLN A 22 8.72 -9.08 5.81
CA GLN A 22 8.72 -9.91 4.60
C GLN A 22 9.73 -9.39 3.57
N LEU A 23 9.86 -8.07 3.41
CA LEU A 23 10.89 -7.47 2.55
C LEU A 23 12.29 -7.74 3.09
N GLU A 24 12.51 -7.57 4.40
CA GLU A 24 13.80 -7.85 5.05
C GLU A 24 14.22 -9.32 4.87
N ALA A 25 13.28 -10.26 5.02
CA ALA A 25 13.52 -11.68 4.79
C ALA A 25 13.94 -11.99 3.34
N LEU A 26 13.53 -11.14 2.39
CA LEU A 26 13.93 -11.20 0.98
C LEU A 26 15.21 -10.39 0.67
N GLY A 27 15.80 -9.73 1.68
CA GLY A 27 17.01 -8.92 1.53
C GLY A 27 16.77 -7.49 1.05
N TYR A 28 15.54 -6.99 1.14
CA TYR A 28 15.16 -5.62 0.77
C TYR A 28 14.79 -4.81 2.01
N ARG A 29 14.92 -3.48 1.93
CA ARG A 29 14.38 -2.54 2.92
C ARG A 29 13.15 -1.84 2.34
N SER A 30 12.27 -1.34 3.20
CA SER A 30 11.13 -0.55 2.76
C SER A 30 11.53 0.70 1.96
N SER A 31 12.70 1.27 2.23
CA SER A 31 13.25 2.40 1.45
C SER A 31 13.72 2.02 0.03
N ASP A 32 13.85 0.73 -0.28
CA ASP A 32 14.17 0.27 -1.63
C ASP A 32 12.89 0.21 -2.52
N VAL A 33 11.71 0.37 -1.92
CA VAL A 33 10.41 0.43 -2.62
C VAL A 33 10.21 1.81 -3.25
N ARG A 34 9.99 1.82 -4.56
CA ARG A 34 9.74 3.06 -5.32
C ARG A 34 8.27 3.30 -5.59
N TYR A 35 7.50 2.22 -5.77
CA TYR A 35 6.10 2.28 -6.15
C TYR A 35 5.27 1.35 -5.28
N VAL A 36 4.15 1.87 -4.78
CA VAL A 36 3.15 1.10 -4.05
C VAL A 36 1.84 1.22 -4.80
N ILE A 37 1.29 0.09 -5.24
CA ILE A 37 0.00 0.05 -5.93
C ILE A 37 -1.04 -0.48 -4.93
N ALA A 38 -1.96 0.39 -4.52
CA ALA A 38 -3.10 0.02 -3.71
C ALA A 38 -4.18 -0.55 -4.64
N SER A 39 -4.53 -1.82 -4.43
CA SER A 39 -5.62 -2.48 -5.16
C SER A 39 -6.98 -1.85 -4.84
N HIS A 40 -7.19 -1.55 -3.56
CA HIS A 40 -8.27 -0.74 -3.02
C HIS A 40 -7.86 -0.22 -1.63
N THR A 41 -8.75 0.52 -0.96
CA THR A 41 -8.42 1.35 0.21
C THR A 41 -8.99 0.85 1.55
N HIS A 42 -9.34 -0.43 1.67
CA HIS A 42 -9.76 -1.00 2.95
C HIS A 42 -8.60 -1.13 3.95
N PHE A 43 -8.95 -1.21 5.24
CA PHE A 43 -8.01 -1.19 6.35
C PHE A 43 -6.92 -2.26 6.25
N ASP A 44 -7.25 -3.45 5.72
CA ASP A 44 -6.35 -4.59 5.55
C ASP A 44 -5.31 -4.37 4.43
N HIS A 45 -5.52 -3.37 3.57
CA HIS A 45 -4.57 -2.94 2.55
C HIS A 45 -3.85 -1.63 2.90
N THR A 46 -4.41 -0.80 3.78
CA THR A 46 -3.83 0.52 4.11
C THR A 46 -2.90 0.53 5.33
N GLY A 47 -3.01 -0.47 6.22
CA GLY A 47 -2.29 -0.47 7.50
C GLY A 47 -0.76 -0.41 7.41
N GLY A 48 -0.18 -0.87 6.28
CA GLY A 48 1.26 -0.88 6.04
C GLY A 48 1.80 0.28 5.19
N LEU A 49 0.94 1.17 4.66
CA LEU A 49 1.38 2.18 3.68
C LEU A 49 2.44 3.15 4.23
N HIS A 50 2.33 3.48 5.52
CA HIS A 50 3.25 4.39 6.22
C HIS A 50 4.71 3.89 6.25
N LEU A 51 4.95 2.61 5.96
CA LEU A 51 6.28 2.02 5.93
C LEU A 51 7.08 2.42 4.67
N PHE A 52 6.43 3.06 3.69
CA PHE A 52 7.03 3.43 2.40
C PHE A 52 7.01 4.94 2.16
N PRO A 53 7.67 5.76 3.00
CA PRO A 53 7.57 7.22 2.94
C PRO A 53 8.13 7.82 1.63
N ASP A 54 9.08 7.14 0.99
CA ASP A 54 9.75 7.61 -0.23
C ASP A 54 9.03 7.19 -1.53
N ALA A 55 8.06 6.27 -1.42
CA ALA A 55 7.38 5.70 -2.57
C ALA A 55 6.38 6.66 -3.21
N GLU A 56 6.11 6.43 -4.49
CA GLU A 56 4.96 6.98 -5.19
C GLU A 56 3.82 5.95 -5.18
N PHE A 57 2.66 6.39 -4.73
CA PHE A 57 1.49 5.57 -4.52
C PHE A 57 0.54 5.68 -5.69
N PHE A 58 -0.04 4.55 -6.10
CA PHE A 58 -1.04 4.48 -7.14
C PHE A 58 -2.32 3.88 -6.57
N VAL A 59 -3.45 4.43 -6.97
CA VAL A 59 -4.78 3.95 -6.58
C VAL A 59 -5.75 4.16 -7.73
N CYS A 60 -6.83 3.39 -7.74
CA CYS A 60 -7.96 3.62 -8.60
C CYS A 60 -8.50 5.05 -8.50
N GLU A 61 -8.89 5.63 -9.63
CA GLU A 61 -9.60 6.91 -9.66
C GLU A 61 -10.88 6.83 -8.79
N GLY A 62 -11.05 7.81 -7.90
CA GLY A 62 -12.20 7.89 -6.99
C GLY A 62 -12.10 7.03 -5.71
N ASP A 63 -11.20 6.06 -5.63
CA ASP A 63 -11.06 5.17 -4.46
C ASP A 63 -10.65 5.96 -3.21
N MET A 64 -9.66 6.85 -3.35
CA MET A 64 -9.22 7.69 -2.24
C MET A 64 -10.34 8.62 -1.77
N ARG A 65 -11.18 9.13 -2.66
CA ARG A 65 -12.35 9.93 -2.27
C ARG A 65 -13.35 9.08 -1.49
N TYR A 66 -13.65 7.88 -1.98
CA TYR A 66 -14.62 6.98 -1.36
C TYR A 66 -14.15 6.49 0.02
N ALA A 67 -12.86 6.18 0.18
CA ALA A 67 -12.28 5.73 1.46
C ALA A 67 -12.50 6.71 2.62
N TYR A 68 -12.70 7.95 2.24
CA TYR A 68 -12.53 9.14 3.06
C TYR A 68 -13.95 9.72 3.28
N TRP A 69 -14.89 9.41 2.37
CA TRP A 69 -16.33 9.68 2.44
C TRP A 69 -17.14 8.43 1.99
N PRO A 70 -17.07 7.30 2.73
CA PRO A 70 -17.71 6.06 2.33
C PRO A 70 -19.22 6.06 2.62
N ASP A 71 -19.96 5.20 1.93
CA ASP A 71 -21.35 4.93 2.29
C ASP A 71 -21.42 4.29 3.70
N PRO A 72 -22.47 4.58 4.51
CA PRO A 72 -22.57 4.08 5.88
C PRO A 72 -22.43 2.56 6.02
N ALA A 73 -22.90 1.80 5.03
CA ALA A 73 -22.83 0.34 5.03
C ALA A 73 -21.40 -0.21 4.94
N GLY A 74 -20.47 0.53 4.30
CA GLY A 74 -19.08 0.13 4.11
C GLY A 74 -18.08 0.88 4.98
N ALA A 75 -18.52 1.91 5.71
CA ALA A 75 -17.65 2.84 6.42
C ALA A 75 -16.66 2.17 7.40
N ALA A 76 -17.06 1.06 8.03
CA ALA A 76 -16.21 0.33 8.96
C ALA A 76 -14.96 -0.29 8.31
N LEU A 77 -14.98 -0.54 7.00
CA LEU A 77 -13.86 -1.12 6.25
C LEU A 77 -12.72 -0.12 6.02
N PHE A 78 -12.92 1.16 6.31
CA PHE A 78 -11.93 2.21 6.08
C PHE A 78 -11.39 2.72 7.41
N ARG A 79 -10.07 2.90 7.49
CA ARG A 79 -9.42 3.49 8.66
C ARG A 79 -8.75 4.81 8.28
N ARG A 80 -9.36 5.90 8.75
CA ARG A 80 -8.90 7.26 8.45
C ARG A 80 -7.47 7.50 8.93
N GLU A 81 -7.07 6.90 10.06
CA GLU A 81 -5.70 7.05 10.58
C GLU A 81 -4.65 6.50 9.61
N ASP A 82 -4.95 5.39 8.93
CA ASP A 82 -4.01 4.75 8.01
C ASP A 82 -3.83 5.62 6.74
N LEU A 83 -4.92 6.26 6.27
CA LEU A 83 -4.90 7.18 5.12
C LEU A 83 -4.25 8.52 5.46
N ASP A 84 -4.54 9.08 6.64
CA ASP A 84 -3.97 10.34 7.10
C ASP A 84 -2.45 10.24 7.27
N ALA A 85 -1.95 9.09 7.73
CA ALA A 85 -0.51 8.81 7.87
C ALA A 85 0.26 8.92 6.55
N VAL A 86 -0.41 8.75 5.41
CA VAL A 86 0.19 8.81 4.07
C VAL A 86 -0.41 9.91 3.19
N ARG A 87 -1.19 10.83 3.77
CA ARG A 87 -1.83 11.92 3.02
C ARG A 87 -0.82 12.89 2.40
N GLY A 88 0.35 13.04 3.02
CA GLY A 88 1.44 13.89 2.55
C GLY A 88 2.35 13.24 1.50
N THR A 89 2.14 11.98 1.14
CA THR A 89 2.96 11.29 0.13
C THR A 89 2.45 11.56 -1.29
N ARG A 90 3.20 11.11 -2.29
CA ARG A 90 2.84 11.30 -3.70
C ARG A 90 1.84 10.25 -4.14
N TRP A 91 0.60 10.66 -4.43
CA TRP A 91 -0.45 9.79 -4.96
C TRP A 91 -0.75 10.09 -6.42
N ARG A 92 -0.98 9.04 -7.21
CA ARG A 92 -1.53 9.12 -8.56
C ARG A 92 -2.77 8.26 -8.68
N GLU A 93 -3.84 8.86 -9.18
CA GLU A 93 -5.05 8.15 -9.53
C GLU A 93 -4.91 7.56 -10.95
N VAL A 94 -5.26 6.28 -11.08
CA VAL A 94 -5.21 5.53 -12.34
C VAL A 94 -6.63 5.41 -12.89
N PRO A 95 -6.94 6.01 -14.05
CA PRO A 95 -8.26 5.90 -14.66
C PRO A 95 -8.47 4.50 -15.25
N ARG A 96 -9.71 4.00 -15.18
CA ARG A 96 -10.12 2.66 -15.69
C ARG A 96 -9.28 1.50 -15.12
N CYS A 97 -9.06 1.52 -13.82
CA CYS A 97 -8.55 0.33 -13.15
C CYS A 97 -9.64 -0.75 -13.14
N ASP A 98 -9.33 -1.91 -13.71
CA ASP A 98 -10.12 -3.10 -13.40
C ASP A 98 -9.75 -3.53 -11.97
N VAL A 99 -10.76 -3.77 -11.15
CA VAL A 99 -10.67 -4.05 -9.69
C VAL A 99 -9.95 -5.38 -9.37
N ASP A 100 -9.31 -6.00 -10.36
CA ASP A 100 -8.72 -7.34 -10.31
C ASP A 100 -7.18 -7.34 -10.21
N VAL A 101 -6.57 -6.26 -9.72
CA VAL A 101 -5.19 -6.34 -9.22
C VAL A 101 -5.26 -6.85 -7.79
N SER A 102 -5.52 -8.14 -7.63
CA SER A 102 -5.46 -8.87 -6.36
C SER A 102 -4.01 -9.06 -5.90
N ALA A 103 -3.28 -7.96 -5.70
CA ALA A 103 -2.02 -7.94 -4.99
C ALA A 103 -1.76 -6.52 -4.52
N THR A 104 -1.40 -6.35 -3.26
CA THR A 104 -0.60 -5.21 -2.79
C THR A 104 0.75 -5.31 -3.50
N ALA A 105 0.80 -4.90 -4.77
CA ALA A 105 1.97 -5.04 -5.61
C ALA A 105 2.93 -3.89 -5.27
N VAL A 106 3.90 -4.20 -4.43
CA VAL A 106 5.12 -3.41 -4.29
C VAL A 106 5.94 -3.63 -5.57
N TRP A 107 6.02 -2.61 -6.44
CA TRP A 107 6.81 -2.70 -7.67
C TRP A 107 8.16 -2.00 -7.47
N SER A 108 9.24 -2.77 -7.39
CA SER A 108 10.61 -2.25 -7.36
C SER A 108 11.17 -2.20 -8.79
N SER A 109 11.14 -1.04 -9.43
CA SER A 109 11.84 -0.88 -10.71
C SER A 109 13.36 -0.73 -10.46
N PHE A 110 14.15 -1.73 -10.86
CA PHE A 110 15.60 -1.62 -10.87
C PHE A 110 16.04 -0.82 -12.10
N SER A 111 16.68 0.33 -11.92
CA SER A 111 17.49 0.92 -12.99
C SER A 111 18.86 0.29 -12.89
N LEU A 112 19.11 -0.75 -13.70
CA LEU A 112 20.47 -1.11 -14.05
C LEU A 112 20.97 0.06 -14.91
N ARG A 113 21.62 1.06 -14.31
CA ARG A 113 22.54 1.91 -15.08
C ARG A 113 23.58 0.95 -15.63
N GLY A 114 23.44 0.60 -16.90
CA GLY A 114 24.34 -0.29 -17.60
C GLY A 114 25.77 0.17 -17.33
N THR A 115 26.54 -0.72 -16.73
CA THR A 115 27.98 -0.80 -16.96
C THR A 115 28.17 -0.82 -18.47
N ARG A 116 28.70 0.26 -19.05
CA ARG A 116 29.29 0.17 -20.38
C ARG A 116 30.51 -0.73 -20.26
N PRO A 117 30.63 -1.85 -20.99
CA PRO A 117 31.93 -2.38 -21.34
C PRO A 117 32.55 -1.43 -22.36
N GLY A 118 33.84 -1.12 -22.21
CA GLY A 118 34.52 -0.09 -22.98
C GLY A 118 34.72 -0.40 -24.47
N SER A 119 34.80 0.67 -25.26
CA SER A 119 35.89 1.01 -26.19
C SER A 119 35.78 2.49 -26.52
#